data_AF-A0AAX3ZMI2-F1
#
_entry.id   AF-A0AAX3ZMI2-F1
#
_cell.length_a   1.000
_cell.length_b   1.000
_cell.length_c   1.000
_cell.angle_alpha   90.00
_cell.angle_beta   90.00
_cell.angle_gamma   90.00
#
_symmetry.space_group_name_H-M   'P 1'
#
loop_
_entity.id
_entity.type
_entity.pdbx_description
1 polymer ?
#
loop_
_entity_poly.entity_id
_entity_poly.type
_entity_poly.pdbx_seq_one_letter_code
_entity_poly.pdbx_strand_id
1 'polypeptide(L)' 'MDIPGVGTATRTYGMEDVPVAQGDSRTLRMVLTQTYIPVPGTTDQVVLVSGASPVLDLAEAFHDIFDAVTSTFRFV' A
#
# COMPACT_ATOMS: atom_id res chain seq x y z
N MET A 1 6.09 -9.21 -2.19
CA MET A 1 7.30 -8.85 -1.39
C MET A 1 7.42 -9.82 -0.22
N ASP A 2 8.59 -9.95 0.39
CA ASP A 2 8.77 -10.73 1.61
C ASP A 2 8.94 -9.78 2.81
N ILE A 3 8.22 -10.03 3.90
CA ILE A 3 8.27 -9.20 5.11
C ILE A 3 8.97 -10.00 6.23
N PRO A 4 10.07 -9.49 6.82
CA PRO A 4 10.78 -10.17 7.89
C PRO A 4 9.87 -10.59 9.06
N GLY A 5 9.89 -11.87 9.41
CA GLY A 5 9.08 -12.43 10.51
C GLY A 5 7.59 -12.60 10.21
N VAL A 6 7.13 -12.25 9.01
CA VAL A 6 5.73 -12.39 8.57
C VAL A 6 5.60 -13.28 7.34
N GLY A 7 6.56 -13.20 6.40
CA GLY A 7 6.58 -13.97 5.16
C GLY A 7 6.03 -13.22 3.96
N THR A 8 5.64 -13.96 2.92
CA THR A 8 5.22 -13.42 1.63
C THR A 8 3.92 -12.63 1.73
N ALA A 9 3.94 -11.40 1.23
CA ALA A 9 2.78 -10.53 1.06
C ALA A 9 2.60 -10.09 -0.40
N THR A 10 1.34 -9.86 -0.78
CA THR A 10 1.01 -9.32 -2.10
C THR A 10 1.12 -7.80 -2.07
N ARG A 11 1.80 -7.21 -3.06
CA ARG A 11 1.87 -5.75 -3.21
C ARG A 11 1.39 -5.33 -4.60
N THR A 12 0.57 -4.29 -4.64
CA THR A 12 0.28 -3.51 -5.84
C THR A 12 0.83 -2.09 -5.66
N TYR A 13 1.32 -1.47 -6.73
CA TYR A 13 1.77 -0.08 -6.71
C TYR A 13 1.62 0.53 -8.11
N GLY A 14 1.47 1.85 -8.16
CA GLY A 14 1.35 2.57 -9.42
C GLY A 14 0.72 3.93 -9.23
N MET A 15 0.16 4.48 -10.31
CA MET A 15 -0.60 5.73 -10.26
C MET A 15 -2.06 5.47 -10.62
N GLU A 16 -2.97 6.03 -9.83
CA GLU A 16 -4.42 5.90 -10.06
C GLU A 16 -5.11 7.26 -9.96
N ASP A 17 -6.23 7.38 -10.66
CA ASP A 17 -7.16 8.50 -10.50
C ASP A 17 -8.14 8.16 -9.37
N VAL A 18 -7.99 8.80 -8.21
CA VAL A 18 -8.80 8.54 -7.02
C VAL A 18 -9.91 9.59 -6.90
N PRO A 19 -11.19 9.21 -6.70
CA PRO A 19 -12.25 10.18 -6.46
C PRO A 19 -11.99 11.05 -5.23
N VAL A 20 -12.25 12.35 -5.33
CA VAL A 20 -12.05 13.29 -4.20
C VAL A 20 -12.99 12.97 -3.03
N ALA A 21 -14.22 12.54 -3.35
CA ALA A 21 -15.20 12.08 -2.40
C ALA A 21 -16.15 11.08 -3.07
N GLN A 22 -16.86 10.28 -2.28
CA GLN A 22 -17.85 9.35 -2.81
C GLN A 22 -18.99 10.12 -3.52
N GLY A 23 -19.26 9.76 -4.78
CA GLY A 23 -20.26 10.42 -5.61
C GLY A 23 -19.80 11.72 -6.28
N ASP A 24 -18.54 12.15 -6.05
CA ASP A 24 -17.92 13.26 -6.76
C ASP A 24 -17.30 12.75 -8.08
N SER A 25 -17.48 13.51 -9.16
CA SER A 25 -16.90 13.18 -10.48
C SER A 25 -15.44 13.62 -10.63
N ARG A 26 -14.94 14.47 -9.73
CA ARG A 26 -13.55 14.93 -9.73
C ARG A 26 -12.64 13.85 -9.19
N THR A 27 -11.52 13.66 -9.86
CA THR A 27 -10.46 12.75 -9.44
C THR A 27 -9.17 13.51 -9.14
N LEU A 28 -8.35 12.92 -8.28
CA LEU A 28 -6.97 13.31 -8.04
C LEU A 28 -6.06 12.19 -8.52
N ARG A 29 -5.11 12.50 -9.39
CA ARG A 29 -4.05 11.57 -9.75
C ARG A 29 -3.13 11.39 -8.55
N MET A 30 -2.95 10.16 -8.10
CA MET A 30 -2.14 9.83 -6.94
C MET A 30 -1.21 8.68 -7.26
N VAL A 31 -0.04 8.66 -6.63
CA VAL A 31 0.81 7.46 -6.51
C VAL A 31 0.25 6.62 -5.36
N LEU A 32 0.01 5.33 -5.58
CA LEU A 32 -0.49 4.40 -4.59
C LEU A 32 0.46 3.22 -4.40
N THR A 33 0.47 2.69 -3.19
CA THR A 33 1.05 1.39 -2.86
C THR A 33 0.14 0.70 -1.85
N GLN A 34 -0.15 -0.58 -2.07
CA GLN A 34 -1.01 -1.39 -1.22
C GLN A 34 -0.34 -2.73 -0.98
N THR A 35 -0.03 -3.04 0.27
CA THR A 35 0.52 -4.33 0.68
C THR A 35 -0.52 -5.09 1.50
N TYR A 36 -0.96 -6.22 0.97
CA TYR A 36 -1.93 -7.13 1.57
C TYR A 36 -1.19 -8.24 2.31
N ILE A 37 -1.27 -8.22 3.63
CA ILE A 37 -0.54 -9.11 4.53
C ILE A 37 -1.54 -10.12 5.13
N PRO A 38 -1.46 -11.41 4.80
CA PRO A 38 -2.34 -12.42 5.40
C PRO A 38 -2.18 -12.49 6.92
N VAL A 39 -3.29 -12.57 7.65
CA VAL A 39 -3.26 -12.75 9.11
C VAL A 39 -3.02 -14.23 9.43
N PRO A 40 -1.96 -14.59 10.18
CA PRO A 40 -1.65 -15.98 10.52
C PRO A 40 -2.83 -16.70 11.18
N GLY A 41 -3.07 -17.95 10.75
CA GLY A 41 -4.14 -18.79 11.31
C GLY A 41 -5.54 -18.49 10.77
N THR A 42 -5.68 -17.54 9.85
CA THR A 42 -6.95 -17.24 9.15
C THR A 42 -6.77 -17.42 7.64
N THR A 43 -7.88 -17.62 6.93
CA THR A 43 -7.88 -17.76 5.46
C THR A 43 -8.50 -16.56 4.74
N ASP A 44 -9.18 -15.69 5.47
CA ASP A 44 -10.04 -14.62 4.95
C ASP A 44 -9.72 -13.23 5.52
N GLN A 45 -8.72 -13.12 6.40
CA GLN A 45 -8.32 -11.85 6.99
C GLN A 45 -6.96 -11.39 6.46
N VAL A 46 -6.90 -10.10 6.16
CA VAL A 46 -5.69 -9.43 5.70
C VAL A 46 -5.53 -8.10 6.45
N VAL A 47 -4.28 -7.76 6.76
CA VAL A 47 -3.90 -6.38 7.10
C VAL A 47 -3.51 -5.67 5.82
N LEU A 48 -4.09 -4.49 5.59
CA LEU A 48 -3.73 -3.63 4.48
C LEU A 48 -2.82 -2.50 4.97
N VAL A 49 -1.58 -2.50 4.51
CA VAL A 49 -0.70 -1.33 4.61
C VAL A 49 -0.82 -0.55 3.30
N SER A 50 -1.42 0.63 3.36
CA SER A 50 -1.68 1.47 2.19
C SER A 50 -0.99 2.82 2.31
N GLY A 51 -0.46 3.30 1.19
CA GLY A 51 0.10 4.62 1.02
C GLY A 51 -0.47 5.31 -0.20
N ALA A 52 -0.73 6.60 -0.08
CA ALA A 52 -1.08 7.44 -1.22
C ALA A 52 -0.35 8.80 -1.15
N SER A 53 0.10 9.31 -2.30
CA SER A 53 0.72 10.63 -2.42
C SER A 53 0.26 11.33 -3.69
N PRO A 54 -0.13 12.63 -3.64
CA PRO A 54 -0.41 13.42 -4.83
C PRO A 54 0.84 13.98 -5.51
N VAL A 55 2.04 13.79 -4.93
CA VAL A 55 3.31 14.30 -5.47
C VAL A 55 3.89 13.27 -6.45
N LEU A 56 3.53 13.39 -7.73
CA LEU A 56 3.81 12.36 -8.76
C LEU A 56 5.28 12.28 -9.15
N ASP A 57 5.96 13.41 -9.08
CA ASP A 57 7.38 13.63 -9.35
C ASP A 57 8.29 12.93 -8.33
N LEU A 58 7.73 12.43 -7.23
CA LEU A 58 8.44 11.63 -6.22
C LEU A 58 7.95 10.17 -6.16
N ALA A 59 7.30 9.65 -7.21
CA ALA A 59 6.70 8.31 -7.19
C ALA A 59 7.67 7.20 -6.79
N GLU A 60 8.87 7.16 -7.39
CA GLU A 60 9.88 6.14 -7.08
C GLU A 60 10.34 6.22 -5.62
N ALA A 61 10.73 7.41 -5.17
CA ALA A 61 11.12 7.65 -3.77
C ALA A 61 9.99 7.32 -2.79
N PHE A 62 8.74 7.59 -3.17
CA PHE A 62 7.57 7.24 -2.38
C PHE A 62 7.41 5.71 -2.26
N HIS A 63 7.59 4.96 -3.35
CA HIS A 63 7.56 3.50 -3.33
C HIS A 63 8.67 2.91 -2.45
N ASP A 64 9.89 3.46 -2.51
CA ASP A 64 11.03 3.03 -1.70
C ASP A 64 10.80 3.26 -0.20
N ILE A 65 10.32 4.45 0.17
CA ILE A 65 10.01 4.77 1.58
C ILE A 65 8.92 3.83 2.10
N PHE A 66 7.88 3.57 1.31
CA PHE A 66 6.83 2.63 1.72
C PHE A 66 7.32 1.20 1.79
N ASP A 67 8.28 0.79 0.97
CA ASP A 67 8.95 -0.50 1.13
C ASP A 67 9.67 -0.60 2.46
N ALA A 68 10.49 0.40 2.78
CA ALA A 68 11.20 0.48 4.05
C ALA A 68 10.24 0.45 5.25
N VAL A 69 9.19 1.27 5.25
CA VAL A 69 8.19 1.30 6.33
C VAL A 69 7.47 -0.05 6.46
N THR A 70 6.99 -0.62 5.36
CA THR A 70 6.25 -1.90 5.36
C THR A 70 7.13 -3.06 5.84
N SER A 71 8.43 -3.05 5.54
CA SER A 71 9.38 -4.08 6.01
C SER A 71 9.52 -4.15 7.53
N THR A 72 9.10 -3.11 8.26
CA THR A 72 9.13 -3.07 9.74
C THR A 72 7.87 -3.64 10.39
N PHE A 73 6.86 -4.03 9.59
CA PHE A 73 5.61 -4.59 10.08
C PHE A 73 5.83 -5.91 10.82
N ARG A 74 5.14 -6.08 11.95
CA ARG A 74 5.19 -7.26 12.80
C ARG A 74 3.85 -7.46 13.51
N PHE A 75 3.43 -8.70 13.64
CA PHE A 75 2.33 -9.06 14.54
C PHE A 75 2.87 -9.04 15.99
N VAL A 76 2.15 -8.37 16.91
CA VAL A 76 2.47 -8.27 18.35
C VAL A 76 1.33 -8.80 19.20
#